data_AF-A0A9P5JK52-F1
#
_entry.id   AF-A0A9P5JK52-F1
#
_cell.length_a   1.000
_cell.length_b   1.000
_cell.length_c   1.000
_cell.angle_alpha   90.00
_cell.angle_beta   90.00
_cell.angle_gamma   90.00
#
_symmetry.space_group_name_H-M   'P 1'
#
loop_
_entity.id
_entity.type
_entity.pdbx_description
1 polymer ?
#
loop_
_entity_poly.entity_id
_entity_poly.type
_entity_poly.pdbx_seq_one_letter_code
_entity_poly.pdbx_strand_id
1 'polypeptide(L)'
;MANATIAVGNGSLLNIVKAQVVFLLSTLTEDTYERKKAEIRDLIERHGVEIHVHLLRRLIAASHSRLTLDDPSTLYVPRAVLTFLFLVQEIQRVARSPLAADCFREAVDKGEGQIFLTFDLDRFCERIGLGPLEKLVLASPIISTFASRKSLAIQASELLQNNFDRAVALIRKSPSFDQDDLPPPEVKKLLGCLLSDSPSGHPILDVQQYHSLISSVQAKIGAEAMGELLATISHTPRLALITRSQMVVTSKSELNLFGLASHQGILISRARFLVRACQTKMSRSASMWMLHL
;
A
#
# COMPACT_ATOMS: atom_id res chain seq x y z
N MET A 1 -34.56 14.27 -15.52
CA MET A 1 -33.70 13.93 -16.67
C MET A 1 -32.42 14.79 -16.74
N ALA A 2 -31.90 15.35 -15.63
CA ALA A 2 -30.76 16.29 -15.64
C ALA A 2 -29.38 15.65 -15.36
N ASN A 3 -29.30 14.34 -15.09
CA ASN A 3 -28.04 13.71 -14.67
C ASN A 3 -27.19 13.13 -15.81
N ALA A 4 -27.78 12.95 -17.01
CA ALA A 4 -27.08 12.36 -18.15
C ALA A 4 -26.20 13.38 -18.91
N THR A 5 -26.60 14.65 -18.95
CA THR A 5 -25.87 15.69 -19.71
C THR A 5 -24.54 16.08 -19.04
N ILE A 6 -24.46 16.01 -17.70
CA ILE A 6 -23.24 16.35 -16.94
C ILE A 6 -22.16 15.27 -17.13
N ALA A 7 -22.55 13.99 -17.21
CA ALA A 7 -21.60 12.89 -17.45
C ALA A 7 -20.96 12.96 -18.84
N VAL A 8 -21.71 13.38 -19.86
CA VAL A 8 -21.21 13.53 -21.24
C VAL A 8 -20.21 14.70 -21.35
N GLY A 9 -20.41 15.79 -20.60
CA GLY A 9 -19.49 16.94 -20.55
C GLY A 9 -18.17 16.64 -19.83
N ASN A 10 -18.19 15.82 -18.78
CA ASN A 10 -16.96 15.43 -18.07
C ASN A 10 -16.10 14.47 -18.89
N GLY A 11 -16.73 13.54 -19.64
CA GLY A 11 -16.01 12.60 -20.51
C GLY A 11 -15.27 13.30 -21.66
N SER A 12 -15.87 14.32 -22.27
CA SER A 12 -15.23 15.08 -23.36
C SER A 12 -14.03 15.89 -22.85
N LEU A 13 -14.15 16.53 -21.68
CA LEU A 13 -13.05 17.25 -21.05
C LEU A 13 -11.86 16.33 -20.75
N LEU A 14 -12.11 15.16 -20.16
CA LEU A 14 -11.05 14.20 -19.86
C LEU A 14 -10.34 13.69 -21.12
N ASN A 15 -11.06 13.52 -22.24
CA ASN A 15 -10.45 13.15 -23.51
C ASN A 15 -9.53 14.25 -24.06
N ILE A 16 -9.91 15.51 -23.92
CA ILE A 16 -9.06 16.66 -24.29
C ILE A 16 -7.79 16.66 -23.46
N VAL A 17 -7.91 16.49 -22.13
CA VAL A 17 -6.75 16.47 -21.22
C VAL A 17 -5.82 15.29 -21.53
N LYS A 18 -6.36 14.10 -21.83
CA LYS A 18 -5.57 12.95 -22.29
C LYS A 18 -4.79 13.27 -23.57
N ALA A 19 -5.43 13.91 -24.54
CA ALA A 19 -4.77 14.38 -25.75
C ALA A 19 -3.62 15.37 -25.45
N GLN A 20 -3.83 16.30 -24.51
CA GLN A 20 -2.78 17.22 -24.07
C GLN A 20 -1.58 16.49 -23.47
N VAL A 21 -1.79 15.48 -22.62
CA VAL A 21 -0.70 14.64 -22.09
C VAL A 21 0.08 13.97 -23.23
N VAL A 22 -0.62 13.38 -24.21
CA VAL A 22 0.04 12.74 -25.37
C VAL A 22 0.85 13.76 -26.18
N PHE A 23 0.34 14.98 -26.38
CA PHE A 23 1.04 16.05 -27.08
C PHE A 23 2.31 16.52 -26.34
N LEU A 24 2.22 16.70 -25.02
CA LEU A 24 3.37 17.09 -24.21
C LEU A 24 4.47 16.02 -24.25
N LEU A 25 4.10 14.73 -24.16
CA LEU A 25 5.04 13.62 -24.28
C LEU A 25 5.68 13.52 -25.68
N SER A 26 4.92 13.73 -26.75
CA SER A 26 5.43 13.58 -28.13
C SER A 26 6.46 14.64 -28.51
N THR A 27 6.43 15.76 -27.81
CA THR A 27 7.29 16.94 -28.04
C THR A 27 8.39 17.10 -26.99
N LEU A 28 8.65 16.09 -26.14
CA LEU A 28 9.72 16.16 -25.14
C LEU A 28 11.10 16.34 -25.78
N THR A 29 11.84 17.32 -25.26
CA THR A 29 13.25 17.62 -25.55
C THR A 29 13.96 17.96 -24.23
N GLU A 30 15.29 17.92 -24.20
CA GLU A 30 16.06 18.23 -22.99
C GLU A 30 15.71 19.63 -22.43
N ASP A 31 15.64 20.65 -23.31
CA ASP A 31 15.30 22.03 -22.93
C ASP A 31 13.85 22.22 -22.44
N THR A 32 12.96 21.28 -22.76
CA THR A 32 11.54 21.37 -22.39
C THR A 32 11.11 20.36 -21.35
N TYR A 33 12.00 19.45 -20.95
CA TYR A 33 11.69 18.29 -20.14
C TYR A 33 11.05 18.66 -18.80
N GLU A 34 11.74 19.46 -17.97
CA GLU A 34 11.23 19.79 -16.62
C GLU A 34 9.94 20.61 -16.67
N ARG A 35 9.83 21.55 -17.61
CA ARG A 35 8.62 22.35 -17.79
C ARG A 35 7.41 21.49 -18.18
N LYS A 36 7.58 20.60 -19.16
CA LYS A 36 6.49 19.72 -19.63
C LYS A 36 6.12 18.66 -18.61
N LYS A 37 7.11 18.13 -17.89
CA LYS A 37 6.88 17.23 -16.75
C LYS A 37 6.07 17.92 -15.65
N ALA A 38 6.40 19.15 -15.29
CA ALA A 38 5.61 19.95 -14.34
C ALA A 38 4.18 20.17 -14.86
N GLU A 39 4.02 20.60 -16.12
CA GLU A 39 2.69 20.80 -16.73
C GLU A 39 1.84 19.52 -16.71
N ILE A 40 2.44 18.36 -17.01
CA ILE A 40 1.74 17.07 -16.93
C ILE A 40 1.31 16.76 -15.48
N ARG A 41 2.16 17.06 -14.49
CA ARG A 41 1.81 16.89 -13.07
C ARG A 41 0.66 17.81 -12.66
N ASP A 42 0.65 19.04 -13.14
CA ASP A 42 -0.47 19.99 -12.89
C ASP A 42 -1.78 19.51 -13.53
N LEU A 43 -1.72 18.82 -14.68
CA LEU A 43 -2.89 18.19 -15.28
C LEU A 43 -3.39 17.02 -14.42
N ILE A 44 -2.48 16.21 -13.86
CA ILE A 44 -2.84 15.13 -12.95
C ILE A 44 -3.48 15.67 -11.67
N GLU A 45 -2.92 16.73 -11.08
CA GLU A 45 -3.45 17.32 -9.86
C GLU A 45 -4.86 17.88 -10.05
N ARG A 46 -5.11 18.57 -11.16
CA ARG A 46 -6.42 19.18 -11.46
C ARG A 46 -7.50 18.19 -11.89
N HIS A 47 -7.12 17.13 -12.59
CA HIS A 47 -8.08 16.21 -13.22
C HIS A 47 -8.10 14.81 -12.59
N GLY A 48 -7.19 14.53 -11.66
CA GLY A 48 -7.20 13.36 -10.80
C GLY A 48 -6.60 12.09 -11.41
N VAL A 49 -6.92 10.97 -10.76
CA VAL A 49 -6.27 9.67 -10.97
C VAL A 49 -6.41 9.11 -12.39
N GLU A 50 -7.51 9.42 -13.09
CA GLU A 50 -7.73 8.92 -14.45
C GLU A 50 -6.68 9.43 -15.45
N ILE A 51 -6.23 10.69 -15.28
CA ILE A 51 -5.16 11.25 -16.10
C ILE A 51 -3.82 10.63 -15.74
N HIS A 52 -3.60 10.33 -14.46
CA HIS A 52 -2.39 9.64 -14.02
C HIS A 52 -2.31 8.21 -14.58
N VAL A 53 -3.41 7.45 -14.50
CA VAL A 53 -3.53 6.11 -15.12
C VAL A 53 -3.25 6.18 -16.62
N HIS A 54 -3.79 7.19 -17.32
CA HIS A 54 -3.54 7.41 -18.74
C HIS A 54 -2.05 7.71 -19.03
N LEU A 55 -1.43 8.59 -18.24
CA LEU A 55 -0.01 8.89 -18.34
C LEU A 55 0.83 7.62 -18.20
N LEU A 56 0.61 6.83 -17.15
CA LEU A 56 1.38 5.61 -16.88
C LEU A 56 1.26 4.61 -18.04
N ARG A 57 0.06 4.39 -18.57
CA ARG A 57 -0.13 3.54 -19.75
C ARG A 57 0.68 4.05 -20.94
N ARG A 58 0.67 5.37 -21.18
CA ARG A 58 1.38 5.95 -22.31
C ARG A 58 2.90 5.84 -22.15
N LEU A 59 3.42 6.08 -20.95
CA LEU A 59 4.84 5.95 -20.63
C LEU A 59 5.31 4.50 -20.74
N ILE A 60 4.55 3.53 -20.22
CA ILE A 60 4.86 2.10 -20.33
C ILE A 60 4.90 1.68 -21.80
N ALA A 61 3.88 2.03 -22.58
CA ALA A 61 3.81 1.67 -24.00
C ALA A 61 4.95 2.30 -24.82
N ALA A 62 5.25 3.59 -24.57
CA ALA A 62 6.33 4.29 -25.26
C ALA A 62 7.74 3.79 -24.86
N SER A 63 7.86 3.19 -23.68
CA SER A 63 9.12 2.66 -23.15
C SER A 63 9.28 1.15 -23.34
N HIS A 64 8.34 0.48 -24.02
CA HIS A 64 8.27 -0.97 -24.06
C HIS A 64 9.57 -1.62 -24.54
N SER A 65 10.18 -1.10 -25.61
CA SER A 65 11.45 -1.63 -26.15
C SER A 65 12.58 -1.61 -25.11
N ARG A 66 12.64 -0.60 -24.24
CA ARG A 66 13.63 -0.52 -23.16
C ARG A 66 13.31 -1.42 -21.97
N LEU A 67 12.03 -1.73 -21.78
CA LEU A 67 11.58 -2.64 -20.72
C LEU A 67 11.84 -4.11 -21.09
N THR A 68 11.78 -4.46 -22.39
CA THR A 68 11.84 -5.86 -22.86
C THR A 68 13.06 -6.23 -23.67
N LEU A 69 13.77 -5.28 -24.27
CA LEU A 69 14.96 -5.56 -25.07
C LEU A 69 16.19 -5.00 -24.37
N ASP A 70 17.27 -5.78 -24.38
CA ASP A 70 18.61 -5.30 -24.05
C ASP A 70 19.25 -4.72 -25.32
N ASP A 71 18.47 -3.95 -26.09
CA ASP A 71 18.91 -3.39 -27.36
C ASP A 71 19.47 -1.97 -27.14
N PRO A 72 20.78 -1.76 -27.35
CA PRO A 72 21.41 -0.46 -27.18
C PRO A 72 20.92 0.57 -28.21
N SER A 73 20.26 0.18 -29.30
CA SER A 73 19.78 1.09 -30.34
C SER A 73 18.82 2.17 -29.80
N THR A 74 18.00 1.81 -28.81
CA THR A 74 17.04 2.72 -28.17
C THR A 74 17.70 3.76 -27.27
N LEU A 75 18.99 3.59 -26.95
CA LEU A 75 19.80 4.53 -26.16
C LEU A 75 20.08 5.84 -26.90
N TYR A 76 20.05 5.81 -28.24
CA TYR A 76 20.45 6.94 -29.06
C TYR A 76 19.30 7.83 -29.51
N VAL A 77 18.04 7.51 -29.14
CA VAL A 77 16.87 8.35 -29.44
C VAL A 77 16.58 9.24 -28.23
N PRO A 78 16.91 10.54 -28.25
CA PRO A 78 16.86 11.39 -27.04
C PRO A 78 15.48 11.43 -26.39
N ARG A 79 14.41 11.54 -27.19
CA ARG A 79 13.04 11.52 -26.68
C ARG A 79 12.70 10.21 -25.96
N ALA A 80 13.17 9.06 -26.47
CA ALA A 80 12.92 7.77 -25.86
C ALA A 80 13.63 7.64 -24.51
N VAL A 81 14.84 8.19 -24.39
CA VAL A 81 15.56 8.32 -23.11
C VAL A 81 14.75 9.15 -22.12
N LEU A 82 14.33 10.36 -22.50
CA LEU A 82 13.56 11.26 -21.63
C LEU A 82 12.21 10.66 -21.21
N THR A 83 11.54 9.97 -22.13
CA THR A 83 10.27 9.28 -21.84
C THR A 83 10.47 8.15 -20.83
N PHE A 84 11.55 7.37 -20.98
CA PHE A 84 11.88 6.32 -20.03
C PHE A 84 12.31 6.88 -18.67
N LEU A 85 13.11 7.96 -18.64
CA LEU A 85 13.46 8.65 -17.40
C LEU A 85 12.20 9.15 -16.67
N PHE A 86 11.23 9.68 -17.41
CA PHE A 86 9.97 10.11 -16.82
C PHE A 86 9.17 8.91 -16.28
N LEU A 87 9.13 7.79 -17.00
CA LEU A 87 8.55 6.54 -16.49
C LEU A 87 9.19 6.11 -15.17
N VAL A 88 10.52 6.07 -15.10
CA VAL A 88 11.26 5.68 -13.89
C VAL A 88 10.87 6.57 -12.72
N GLN A 89 10.92 7.89 -12.89
CA GLN A 89 10.59 8.85 -11.85
C GLN A 89 9.14 8.72 -11.35
N GLU A 90 8.17 8.56 -12.26
CA GLU A 90 6.77 8.42 -11.86
C GLU A 90 6.48 7.09 -11.18
N ILE A 91 7.07 5.99 -11.66
CA ILE A 91 6.86 4.68 -11.04
C ILE A 91 7.52 4.62 -9.66
N GLN A 92 8.73 5.15 -9.48
CA GLN A 92 9.36 5.27 -8.17
C GLN A 92 8.51 6.11 -7.21
N ARG A 93 7.97 7.24 -7.68
CA ARG A 93 7.07 8.09 -6.89
C ARG A 93 5.81 7.33 -6.46
N VAL A 94 5.18 6.60 -7.38
CA VAL A 94 3.99 5.78 -7.09
C VAL A 94 4.33 4.61 -6.15
N ALA A 95 5.48 3.99 -6.31
CA ALA A 95 5.94 2.87 -5.48
C ALA A 95 6.31 3.28 -4.04
N ARG A 96 6.45 4.57 -3.76
CA ARG A 96 6.67 5.11 -2.41
C ARG A 96 5.37 5.52 -1.71
N SER A 97 4.24 5.49 -2.40
CA SER A 97 2.92 5.85 -1.87
C SER A 97 1.92 4.71 -2.07
N PRO A 98 1.68 3.88 -1.04
CA PRO A 98 0.58 2.92 -1.01
C PRO A 98 -0.78 3.45 -1.50
N LEU A 99 -1.10 4.72 -1.25
CA LEU A 99 -2.31 5.39 -1.73
C LEU A 99 -2.29 5.63 -3.24
N ALA A 100 -1.13 5.99 -3.80
CA ALA A 100 -0.97 6.17 -5.24
C ALA A 100 -0.88 4.84 -5.99
N ALA A 101 -0.42 3.75 -5.37
CA ALA A 101 -0.17 2.45 -6.03
C ALA A 101 -1.38 1.86 -6.78
N ASP A 102 -2.61 2.23 -6.39
CA ASP A 102 -3.83 1.84 -7.11
C ASP A 102 -3.86 2.33 -8.56
N CYS A 103 -3.26 3.49 -8.85
CA CYS A 103 -3.21 4.00 -10.22
C CYS A 103 -2.31 3.13 -11.11
N PHE A 104 -1.22 2.58 -10.57
CA PHE A 104 -0.35 1.65 -11.29
C PHE A 104 -1.07 0.33 -11.56
N ARG A 105 -1.73 -0.24 -10.55
CA ARG A 105 -2.58 -1.43 -10.72
C ARG A 105 -3.58 -1.21 -11.85
N GLU A 106 -4.33 -0.11 -11.82
CA GLU A 106 -5.33 0.16 -12.84
C GLU A 106 -4.72 0.38 -14.23
N ALA A 107 -3.58 1.07 -14.30
CA ALA A 107 -2.87 1.30 -15.57
C ALA A 107 -2.47 -0.02 -16.22
N VAL A 108 -1.90 -0.95 -15.45
CA VAL A 108 -1.43 -2.23 -15.95
C VAL A 108 -2.60 -3.19 -16.17
N ASP A 109 -3.47 -3.40 -15.19
CA ASP A 109 -4.57 -4.39 -15.23
C ASP A 109 -5.58 -4.11 -16.35
N LYS A 110 -5.99 -2.84 -16.52
CA LYS A 110 -6.92 -2.43 -17.58
C LYS A 110 -6.20 -1.82 -18.79
N GLY A 111 -4.89 -2.06 -18.93
CA GLY A 111 -4.13 -1.61 -20.09
C GLY A 111 -4.49 -2.41 -21.35
N GLU A 112 -4.61 -1.72 -22.48
CA GLU A 112 -4.98 -2.32 -23.77
C GLU A 112 -3.77 -2.54 -24.68
N GLY A 113 -3.79 -3.63 -25.44
CA GLY A 113 -2.75 -3.99 -26.40
C GLY A 113 -1.78 -5.05 -25.88
N GLN A 114 -0.97 -5.60 -26.80
CA GLN A 114 -0.12 -6.76 -26.50
C GLN A 114 0.89 -6.50 -25.39
N ILE A 115 1.40 -5.28 -25.30
CA ILE A 115 2.35 -4.83 -24.26
C ILE A 115 1.82 -5.11 -22.85
N PHE A 116 0.52 -4.89 -22.63
CA PHE A 116 -0.07 -5.13 -21.32
C PHE A 116 -0.45 -6.60 -21.16
N LEU A 117 -0.92 -7.28 -22.20
CA LEU A 117 -1.26 -8.70 -22.14
C LEU A 117 -0.05 -9.58 -21.76
N THR A 118 1.13 -9.26 -22.28
CA THR A 118 2.40 -9.94 -21.97
C THR A 118 3.24 -9.16 -20.96
N PHE A 119 2.60 -8.36 -20.10
CA PHE A 119 3.30 -7.56 -19.09
C PHE A 119 4.01 -8.45 -18.07
N ASP A 120 5.32 -8.27 -17.96
CA ASP A 120 6.21 -8.92 -17.01
C ASP A 120 6.52 -7.93 -15.88
N LEU A 121 5.87 -8.14 -14.73
CA LEU A 121 5.93 -7.25 -13.58
C LEU A 121 7.30 -7.29 -12.89
N ASP A 122 7.90 -8.48 -12.75
CA ASP A 122 9.20 -8.61 -12.07
C ASP A 122 10.30 -7.92 -12.90
N ARG A 123 10.35 -8.22 -14.20
CA ARG A 123 11.31 -7.56 -15.11
C ARG A 123 11.08 -6.05 -15.20
N PHE A 124 9.82 -5.62 -15.20
CA PHE A 124 9.49 -4.20 -15.15
C PHE A 124 10.08 -3.54 -13.89
N CYS A 125 9.86 -4.12 -12.71
CA CYS A 125 10.39 -3.58 -11.46
C CYS A 125 11.93 -3.53 -11.44
N GLU A 126 12.60 -4.55 -12.00
CA GLU A 126 14.06 -4.55 -12.16
C GLU A 126 14.56 -3.43 -13.08
N ARG A 127 13.90 -3.22 -14.22
CA ARG A 127 14.29 -2.17 -15.18
C ARG A 127 14.04 -0.76 -14.66
N ILE A 128 13.01 -0.58 -13.82
CA ILE A 128 12.77 0.69 -13.12
C ILE A 128 13.76 0.89 -11.95
N GLY A 129 14.35 -0.19 -11.42
CA GLY A 129 15.26 -0.14 -10.29
C GLY A 129 14.53 0.04 -8.95
N LEU A 130 13.41 -0.69 -8.77
CA LEU A 130 12.64 -0.62 -7.52
C LEU A 130 13.26 -1.48 -6.42
N GLY A 131 13.34 -0.92 -5.21
CA GLY A 131 13.73 -1.63 -4.01
C GLY A 131 12.65 -2.60 -3.51
N PRO A 132 12.99 -3.48 -2.53
CA PRO A 132 12.04 -4.48 -2.02
C PRO A 132 10.74 -3.91 -1.46
N LEU A 133 10.81 -2.78 -0.74
CA LEU A 133 9.62 -2.12 -0.19
C LEU A 133 8.77 -1.49 -1.30
N GLU A 134 9.39 -0.84 -2.28
CA GLU A 134 8.70 -0.24 -3.44
C GLU A 134 7.97 -1.32 -4.26
N LYS A 135 8.61 -2.47 -4.48
CA LYS A 135 8.00 -3.66 -5.11
C LYS A 135 6.79 -4.16 -4.32
N LEU A 136 6.91 -4.27 -3.00
CA LEU A 136 5.81 -4.68 -2.12
C LEU A 136 4.62 -3.70 -2.20
N VAL A 137 4.90 -2.39 -2.19
CA VAL A 137 3.88 -1.35 -2.31
C VAL A 137 3.11 -1.48 -3.64
N LEU A 138 3.81 -1.63 -4.77
CA LEU A 138 3.16 -1.78 -6.08
C LEU A 138 2.38 -3.10 -6.22
N ALA A 139 2.87 -4.20 -5.64
CA ALA A 139 2.21 -5.49 -5.69
C ALA A 139 0.93 -5.54 -4.84
N SER A 140 0.93 -4.87 -3.68
CA SER A 140 -0.15 -4.95 -2.69
C SER A 140 -1.57 -4.65 -3.22
N PRO A 141 -1.84 -3.59 -4.02
CA PRO A 141 -3.18 -3.37 -4.57
C PRO A 141 -3.56 -4.41 -5.63
N ILE A 142 -2.60 -4.94 -6.38
CA ILE A 142 -2.84 -5.95 -7.43
C ILE A 142 -3.36 -7.24 -6.81
N ILE A 143 -2.80 -7.64 -5.66
CA ILE A 143 -3.16 -8.90 -4.98
C ILE A 143 -4.44 -8.75 -4.16
N SER A 144 -4.65 -7.60 -3.53
CA SER A 144 -5.80 -7.35 -2.64
C SER A 144 -7.11 -7.04 -3.36
N THR A 145 -7.03 -6.58 -4.60
CA THR A 145 -8.21 -6.29 -5.42
C THR A 145 -8.42 -7.40 -6.44
N PHE A 146 -9.66 -7.60 -6.90
CA PHE A 146 -9.93 -8.47 -8.05
C PHE A 146 -9.24 -7.90 -9.29
N ALA A 147 -8.02 -8.39 -9.57
CA ALA A 147 -7.34 -8.13 -10.82
C ALA A 147 -8.09 -8.88 -11.93
N SER A 148 -8.42 -8.18 -13.00
CA SER A 148 -9.10 -8.81 -14.14
C SER A 148 -8.24 -9.90 -14.79
N ARG A 149 -6.91 -9.80 -14.65
CA ARG A 149 -5.94 -10.71 -15.23
C ARG A 149 -5.24 -11.57 -14.18
N LYS A 150 -5.53 -12.87 -14.22
CA LYS A 150 -4.96 -13.88 -13.32
C LYS A 150 -3.43 -13.94 -13.38
N SER A 151 -2.83 -13.82 -14.56
CA SER A 151 -1.36 -13.86 -14.72
C SER A 151 -0.68 -12.73 -13.96
N LEU A 152 -1.25 -11.51 -13.99
CA LEU A 152 -0.72 -10.37 -13.25
C LEU A 152 -0.83 -10.60 -11.73
N ALA A 153 -1.94 -11.16 -11.26
CA ALA A 153 -2.12 -11.47 -9.84
C ALA A 153 -1.10 -12.52 -9.34
N ILE A 154 -0.80 -13.54 -10.15
CA ILE A 154 0.22 -14.56 -9.86
C ILE A 154 1.60 -13.89 -9.76
N GLN A 155 1.98 -13.10 -10.76
CA GLN A 155 3.26 -12.38 -10.76
C GLN A 155 3.40 -11.44 -9.55
N ALA A 156 2.34 -10.72 -9.18
CA ALA A 156 2.35 -9.85 -8.01
C ALA A 156 2.49 -10.65 -6.71
N SER A 157 1.83 -11.80 -6.61
CA SER A 157 1.98 -12.71 -5.46
C SER A 157 3.42 -13.22 -5.33
N GLU A 158 4.04 -13.67 -6.42
CA GLU A 158 5.45 -14.10 -6.43
C GLU A 158 6.39 -12.94 -6.06
N LEU A 159 6.15 -11.75 -6.61
CA LEU A 159 6.91 -10.55 -6.29
C LEU A 159 6.82 -10.20 -4.80
N LEU A 160 5.63 -10.30 -4.19
CA LEU A 160 5.44 -10.11 -2.76
C LEU A 160 6.26 -11.14 -1.96
N GLN A 161 6.11 -12.43 -2.27
CA GLN A 161 6.77 -13.51 -1.52
C GLN A 161 8.30 -13.37 -1.56
N ASN A 162 8.86 -13.03 -2.72
CA ASN A 162 10.31 -12.88 -2.91
C ASN A 162 10.90 -11.65 -2.19
N ASN A 163 10.08 -10.64 -1.88
CA ASN A 163 10.55 -9.37 -1.31
C ASN A 163 10.06 -9.11 0.12
N PHE A 164 9.18 -9.97 0.65
CA PHE A 164 8.46 -9.73 1.91
C PHE A 164 9.40 -9.43 3.08
N ASP A 165 10.33 -10.34 3.40
CA ASP A 165 11.20 -10.20 4.58
C ASP A 165 12.06 -8.94 4.51
N ARG A 166 12.59 -8.63 3.32
CA ARG A 166 13.40 -7.42 3.08
C ARG A 166 12.56 -6.16 3.22
N ALA A 167 11.35 -6.17 2.67
CA ALA A 167 10.43 -5.04 2.76
C ALA A 167 9.97 -4.79 4.20
N VAL A 168 9.63 -5.84 4.96
CA VAL A 168 9.25 -5.72 6.38
C VAL A 168 10.40 -5.19 7.23
N ALA A 169 11.64 -5.63 6.96
CA ALA A 169 12.82 -5.09 7.62
C ALA A 169 13.03 -3.58 7.33
N LEU A 170 12.71 -3.12 6.11
CA LEU A 170 12.76 -1.71 5.74
C LEU A 170 11.65 -0.89 6.41
N ILE A 171 10.44 -1.43 6.52
CA ILE A 171 9.31 -0.78 7.21
C ILE A 171 9.67 -0.42 8.65
N ARG A 172 10.47 -1.24 9.34
CA ARG A 172 10.90 -0.98 10.73
C ARG A 172 11.89 0.19 10.85
N LYS A 173 12.60 0.53 9.78
CA LYS A 173 13.60 1.59 9.77
C LYS A 173 12.95 2.96 9.58
N SER A 174 13.61 3.98 10.12
CA SER A 174 13.33 5.38 9.82
C SER A 174 14.61 6.04 9.26
N PRO A 175 14.58 6.54 8.01
CA PRO A 175 13.47 6.46 7.06
C PRO A 175 13.25 5.02 6.52
N SER A 176 12.02 4.68 6.12
CA SER A 176 11.71 3.38 5.49
C SER A 176 12.11 3.30 4.01
N PHE A 177 12.17 4.44 3.33
CA PHE A 177 12.79 4.61 2.02
C PHE A 177 14.11 5.39 2.17
N ASP A 178 14.82 5.64 1.07
CA ASP A 178 16.13 6.32 1.11
C ASP A 178 16.07 7.74 1.69
N GLN A 179 14.95 8.44 1.53
CA GLN A 179 14.80 9.87 1.89
C GLN A 179 13.54 10.15 2.73
N ASP A 180 12.52 9.29 2.64
CA ASP A 180 11.20 9.53 3.21
C ASP A 180 10.73 8.34 4.04
N ASP A 181 9.91 8.62 5.05
CA ASP A 181 9.26 7.60 5.84
C ASP A 181 7.79 7.39 5.41
N LEU A 182 7.22 6.23 5.74
CA LEU A 182 5.80 5.94 5.48
C LEU A 182 4.91 6.65 6.52
N PRO A 183 4.12 7.67 6.13
CA PRO A 183 3.22 8.33 7.07
C PRO A 183 2.04 7.42 7.45
N PRO A 184 1.35 7.66 8.58
CA PRO A 184 0.25 6.81 9.05
C PRO A 184 -0.84 6.45 8.03
N PRO A 185 -1.34 7.36 7.16
CA PRO A 185 -2.34 6.99 6.17
C PRO A 185 -1.81 6.01 5.11
N GLU A 186 -0.53 6.10 4.76
CA GLU A 186 0.13 5.20 3.81
C GLU A 186 0.33 3.81 4.43
N VAL A 187 0.77 3.76 5.69
CA VAL A 187 0.86 2.51 6.46
C VAL A 187 -0.51 1.84 6.56
N LYS A 188 -1.56 2.60 6.86
CA LYS A 188 -2.93 2.09 6.93
C LYS A 188 -3.37 1.47 5.61
N LYS A 189 -3.11 2.14 4.48
CA LYS A 189 -3.46 1.64 3.15
C LYS A 189 -2.71 0.35 2.83
N LEU A 190 -1.39 0.32 3.07
CA LEU A 190 -0.56 -0.86 2.84
C LEU A 190 -1.04 -2.05 3.68
N LEU A 191 -1.28 -1.84 4.98
CA LEU A 191 -1.83 -2.86 5.86
C LEU A 191 -3.22 -3.32 5.42
N GLY A 192 -4.09 -2.39 5.03
CA GLY A 192 -5.42 -2.72 4.53
C GLY A 192 -5.38 -3.64 3.31
N CYS A 193 -4.40 -3.45 2.42
CA CYS A 193 -4.17 -4.35 1.29
C CYS A 193 -3.54 -5.67 1.70
N LEU A 194 -2.50 -5.68 2.53
CA LEU A 194 -1.76 -6.91 2.85
C LEU A 194 -2.50 -7.83 3.82
N LEU A 195 -3.34 -7.27 4.69
CA LEU A 195 -4.10 -8.03 5.69
C LEU A 195 -5.49 -8.45 5.19
N SER A 196 -5.88 -8.05 3.97
CA SER A 196 -7.14 -8.49 3.37
C SER A 196 -7.05 -9.93 2.84
N ASP A 197 -8.20 -10.53 2.58
CA ASP A 197 -8.26 -11.75 1.80
C ASP A 197 -8.04 -11.42 0.32
N SER A 198 -7.35 -12.32 -0.37
CA SER A 198 -7.26 -12.28 -1.82
C SER A 198 -8.66 -12.51 -2.44
N PRO A 199 -8.86 -12.14 -3.71
CA PRO A 199 -10.15 -12.33 -4.38
C PRO A 199 -10.61 -13.80 -4.49
N SER A 200 -9.69 -14.77 -4.32
CA SER A 200 -10.00 -16.19 -4.24
C SER A 200 -10.41 -16.66 -2.84
N GLY A 201 -10.50 -15.76 -1.87
CA GLY A 201 -10.90 -16.04 -0.48
C GLY A 201 -9.78 -16.59 0.41
N HIS A 202 -8.55 -16.69 -0.11
CA HIS A 202 -7.38 -17.10 0.66
C HIS A 202 -6.65 -15.89 1.23
N PRO A 203 -6.03 -16.00 2.43
CA PRO A 203 -5.21 -14.90 2.94
C PRO A 203 -4.08 -14.57 1.97
N ILE A 204 -3.74 -13.28 1.87
CA ILE A 204 -2.58 -12.83 1.10
C ILE A 204 -1.27 -13.21 1.80
N LEU A 205 -1.24 -13.06 3.13
CA LEU A 205 -0.11 -13.38 3.97
C LEU A 205 -0.38 -14.65 4.78
N ASP A 206 0.64 -15.50 4.91
CA ASP A 206 0.56 -16.58 5.89
C ASP A 206 0.57 -16.06 7.33
N VAL A 207 0.40 -16.96 8.30
CA VAL A 207 0.35 -16.60 9.73
C VAL A 207 1.65 -15.96 10.21
N GLN A 208 2.81 -16.47 9.79
CA GLN A 208 4.12 -15.95 10.19
C GLN A 208 4.35 -14.56 9.60
N GLN A 209 4.05 -14.39 8.31
CA GLN A 209 4.14 -13.12 7.59
C GLN A 209 3.22 -12.07 8.22
N TYR A 210 1.98 -12.45 8.52
CA TYR A 210 1.03 -11.59 9.23
C TYR A 210 1.63 -11.07 10.53
N HIS A 211 2.15 -11.95 11.39
CA HIS A 211 2.76 -11.57 12.67
C HIS A 211 4.01 -10.70 12.51
N SER A 212 4.87 -11.02 11.54
CA SER A 212 6.09 -10.26 11.25
C SER A 212 5.77 -8.83 10.80
N LEU A 213 4.75 -8.66 9.94
CA LEU A 213 4.30 -7.35 9.48
C LEU A 213 3.71 -6.51 10.63
N ILE A 214 2.78 -7.09 11.41
CA ILE A 214 2.14 -6.41 12.53
C ILE A 214 3.17 -5.94 13.56
N SER A 215 4.07 -6.84 13.98
CA SER A 215 5.11 -6.51 14.96
C SER A 215 6.08 -5.44 14.44
N SER A 216 6.44 -5.49 13.15
CA SER A 216 7.36 -4.51 12.56
C SER A 216 6.74 -3.12 12.41
N VAL A 217 5.47 -3.04 12.03
CA VAL A 217 4.76 -1.75 12.00
C VAL A 217 4.53 -1.24 13.42
N GLN A 218 4.10 -2.09 14.35
CA GLN A 218 3.90 -1.71 15.75
C GLN A 218 5.18 -1.17 16.39
N ALA A 219 6.33 -1.79 16.12
CA ALA A 219 7.62 -1.31 16.61
C ALA A 219 7.96 0.11 16.12
N LYS A 220 7.41 0.52 14.98
CA LYS A 220 7.64 1.84 14.39
C LYS A 220 6.65 2.90 14.85
N ILE A 221 5.35 2.60 14.84
CA ILE A 221 4.30 3.58 15.13
C ILE A 221 3.83 3.55 16.59
N GLY A 222 4.23 2.53 17.36
CA GLY A 222 3.77 2.29 18.72
C GLY A 222 2.53 1.40 18.81
N ALA A 223 2.33 0.79 19.98
CA ALA A 223 1.22 -0.14 20.24
C ALA A 223 -0.16 0.53 20.17
N GLU A 224 -0.27 1.76 20.68
CA GLU A 224 -1.53 2.51 20.73
C GLU A 224 -2.01 2.89 19.31
N ALA A 225 -1.13 3.53 18.52
CA ALA A 225 -1.44 3.89 17.13
C ALA A 225 -1.73 2.65 16.26
N MET A 226 -1.02 1.54 16.49
CA MET A 226 -1.31 0.28 15.79
C MET A 226 -2.70 -0.27 16.16
N GLY A 227 -3.12 -0.16 17.42
CA GLY A 227 -4.46 -0.54 17.87
C GLY A 227 -5.55 0.24 17.14
N GLU A 228 -5.40 1.56 17.01
CA GLU A 228 -6.34 2.42 16.28
C GLU A 228 -6.38 2.11 14.77
N LEU A 229 -5.21 1.88 14.17
CA LEU A 229 -5.12 1.49 12.76
C LEU A 229 -5.84 0.17 12.52
N LEU A 230 -5.57 -0.86 13.32
CA LEU A 230 -6.21 -2.16 13.19
C LEU A 230 -7.72 -2.08 13.43
N ALA A 231 -8.18 -1.30 14.41
CA ALA A 231 -9.60 -1.06 14.64
C ALA A 231 -10.28 -0.52 13.38
N THR A 232 -9.61 0.40 12.67
CA THR A 232 -10.16 1.00 11.44
C THR A 232 -10.13 0.05 10.23
N ILE A 233 -9.18 -0.88 10.17
CA ILE A 233 -9.09 -1.88 9.08
C ILE A 233 -10.05 -3.07 9.33
N SER A 234 -10.37 -3.35 10.59
CA SER A 234 -11.14 -4.52 11.05
C SER A 234 -12.61 -4.61 10.63
N HIS A 235 -13.11 -3.69 9.79
CA HIS A 235 -14.36 -3.88 9.06
C HIS A 235 -14.30 -5.02 8.01
N THR A 236 -13.14 -5.64 7.81
CA THR A 236 -12.99 -6.91 7.10
C THR A 236 -13.19 -8.10 8.07
N PRO A 237 -14.09 -9.06 7.75
CA PRO A 237 -14.61 -10.07 8.69
C PRO A 237 -13.55 -10.97 9.34
N ARG A 238 -12.38 -11.13 8.70
CA ARG A 238 -11.29 -11.97 9.20
C ARG A 238 -10.46 -11.33 10.31
N LEU A 239 -10.22 -10.02 10.25
CA LEU A 239 -9.46 -9.30 11.27
C LEU A 239 -10.18 -9.30 12.61
N ALA A 240 -11.51 -9.23 12.62
CA ALA A 240 -12.32 -9.29 13.83
C ALA A 240 -12.11 -10.57 14.67
N LEU A 241 -11.79 -11.71 14.02
CA LEU A 241 -11.55 -12.99 14.68
C LEU A 241 -10.13 -13.09 15.26
N ILE A 242 -9.14 -12.56 14.54
CA ILE A 242 -7.72 -12.61 14.95
C ILE A 242 -7.45 -11.58 16.05
N THR A 243 -7.94 -10.35 15.90
CA THR A 243 -7.72 -9.25 16.87
C THR A 243 -8.34 -9.56 18.25
N ARG A 244 -9.52 -10.19 18.30
CA ARG A 244 -10.14 -10.63 19.57
C ARG A 244 -9.33 -11.70 20.30
N SER A 245 -8.68 -12.60 19.56
CA SER A 245 -7.88 -13.67 20.14
C SER A 245 -6.51 -13.18 20.60
N GLN A 246 -5.92 -12.20 19.91
CA GLN A 246 -4.54 -11.75 20.15
C GLN A 246 -4.42 -10.56 21.12
N MET A 247 -5.40 -9.66 21.25
CA MET A 247 -5.40 -8.66 22.33
C MET A 247 -5.44 -9.30 23.74
N VAL A 248 -5.96 -10.52 23.84
CA VAL A 248 -5.95 -11.31 25.09
C VAL A 248 -4.57 -11.93 25.35
N VAL A 249 -3.76 -12.15 24.32
CA VAL A 249 -2.43 -12.77 24.45
C VAL A 249 -1.36 -11.71 24.69
N THR A 250 -1.44 -10.54 24.03
CA THR A 250 -0.47 -9.46 24.25
C THR A 250 -0.57 -8.86 25.66
N SER A 251 -1.78 -8.72 26.22
CA SER A 251 -1.93 -8.30 27.63
C SER A 251 -1.42 -9.36 28.62
N LYS A 252 -1.53 -10.66 28.29
CA LYS A 252 -0.95 -11.74 29.11
C LYS A 252 0.57 -11.84 28.97
N SER A 253 1.13 -11.55 27.80
CA SER A 253 2.59 -11.56 27.59
C SER A 253 3.26 -10.32 28.18
N GLU A 254 2.61 -9.15 28.21
CA GLU A 254 3.11 -7.98 28.94
C GLU A 254 3.06 -8.20 30.45
N LEU A 255 2.05 -8.93 30.96
CA LEU A 255 2.03 -9.39 32.35
C LEU A 255 3.13 -10.41 32.68
N ASN A 256 3.62 -11.19 31.71
CA ASN A 256 4.72 -12.14 31.89
C ASN A 256 6.11 -11.52 31.66
N LEU A 257 6.24 -10.46 30.85
CA LEU A 257 7.50 -9.76 30.62
C LEU A 257 7.86 -8.80 31.77
N PHE A 258 6.87 -8.32 32.52
CA PHE A 258 7.10 -7.65 33.82
C PHE A 258 7.43 -8.60 34.98
N GLY A 259 7.41 -9.92 34.74
CA GLY A 259 7.72 -10.95 35.75
C GLY A 259 9.20 -11.33 35.87
N LEU A 260 10.08 -10.83 35.00
CA LEU A 260 11.49 -11.23 34.97
C LEU A 260 12.50 -10.07 35.04
N ALA A 261 12.05 -8.84 35.25
CA ALA A 261 12.93 -7.71 35.50
C ALA A 261 12.65 -7.08 36.87
N SER A 262 13.71 -7.02 37.69
CA SER A 262 13.82 -6.31 38.97
C SER A 262 13.45 -7.08 40.24
N HIS A 263 14.42 -7.87 40.68
CA HIS A 263 14.70 -8.06 42.09
C HIS A 263 15.36 -6.77 42.61
N GLN A 264 14.58 -5.82 43.16
CA GLN A 264 14.98 -4.94 44.26
C GLN A 264 13.78 -4.13 44.74
N GLY A 265 13.65 -4.03 46.05
CA GLY A 265 12.41 -3.72 46.74
C GLY A 265 11.88 -2.30 46.55
N ILE A 266 10.73 -2.10 47.20
CA ILE A 266 9.92 -0.87 47.27
C ILE A 266 8.93 -0.76 46.09
N LEU A 267 7.80 -1.48 46.21
CA LEU A 267 6.44 -0.98 45.89
C LEU A 267 5.35 -2.03 46.21
N ILE A 268 5.48 -2.72 47.34
CA ILE A 268 4.37 -3.48 47.94
C ILE A 268 3.47 -2.48 48.67
N SER A 269 2.72 -1.66 47.93
CA SER A 269 1.65 -0.84 48.52
C SER A 269 0.56 -0.42 47.52
N ARG A 270 0.80 -0.41 46.20
CA ARG A 270 -0.24 0.00 45.22
C ARG A 270 -0.96 -1.17 44.52
N ALA A 271 -0.38 -2.37 44.48
CA ALA A 271 -1.00 -3.53 43.84
C ALA A 271 -2.14 -4.19 44.65
N ARG A 272 -2.24 -3.95 45.96
CA ARG A 272 -3.35 -4.48 46.79
C ARG A 272 -4.60 -3.59 46.78
N PHE A 273 -4.50 -2.35 46.29
CA PHE A 273 -5.65 -1.42 46.27
C PHE A 273 -6.55 -1.63 45.05
N LEU A 274 -5.99 -1.99 43.89
CA LEU A 274 -6.76 -2.19 42.66
C LEU A 274 -7.47 -3.55 42.58
N VAL A 275 -6.94 -4.59 43.23
CA VAL A 275 -7.60 -5.91 43.26
C VAL A 275 -8.83 -5.92 44.18
N ARG A 276 -8.83 -5.15 45.29
CA ARG A 276 -10.02 -5.02 46.17
C ARG A 276 -11.13 -4.13 45.59
N ALA A 277 -10.81 -3.19 44.71
CA ALA A 277 -11.81 -2.33 44.06
C ALA A 277 -12.60 -3.06 42.95
N CYS A 278 -12.01 -4.08 42.31
CA CYS A 278 -12.68 -4.83 41.25
C CYS A 278 -13.60 -5.95 41.79
N GLN A 279 -13.24 -6.58 42.92
CA GLN A 279 -14.09 -7.63 43.54
C GLN A 279 -15.33 -7.09 44.26
N THR A 280 -15.32 -5.83 44.72
CA THR A 280 -16.49 -5.22 45.39
C THR A 280 -17.54 -4.70 44.40
N LYS A 281 -17.19 -4.48 43.12
CA LYS A 281 -18.14 -4.04 42.08
C LYS A 281 -18.87 -5.20 41.39
N MET A 282 -18.32 -6.41 41.36
CA MET A 282 -18.99 -7.61 40.83
C MET A 282 -19.92 -8.29 41.84
N SER A 283 -19.71 -8.12 43.15
CA SER A 283 -20.61 -8.70 44.16
C SER A 283 -21.91 -7.91 44.40
N ARG A 284 -21.99 -6.64 43.98
CA ARG A 284 -23.20 -5.81 44.15
C ARG A 284 -24.20 -5.89 42.99
N SER A 285 -23.79 -6.44 41.83
CA SER A 285 -24.69 -6.59 40.68
C SER A 285 -25.46 -7.93 40.67
N ALA A 286 -25.08 -8.89 41.51
CA ALA A 286 -25.74 -10.19 41.62
C ALA A 286 -26.82 -10.25 42.72
N SER A 287 -26.96 -9.20 43.54
CA SER A 287 -27.94 -9.16 44.65
C SER A 287 -29.18 -8.30 44.35
N MET A 288 -29.30 -7.76 43.13
CA MET A 288 -30.39 -6.83 42.75
C MET A 288 -31.38 -7.46 41.73
N TRP A 289 -31.41 -8.80 41.62
CA TRP A 289 -32.37 -9.55 40.79
C TRP A 289 -33.16 -10.62 41.59
N MET A 290 -33.18 -10.53 42.94
CA MET A 290 -33.95 -11.45 43.80
C MET A 290 -34.87 -10.75 44.81
N LEU A 291 -35.25 -9.50 44.56
CA LEU A 291 -36.24 -8.76 45.36
C LEU A 291 -37.05 -7.82 44.47
N HIS A 292 -37.87 -8.40 43.61
CA HIS A 292 -39.16 -7.86 43.15
C HIS A 292 -39.79 -8.91 42.24
N LEU A 293 -40.94 -9.44 42.70
CA LEU A 293 -42.00 -10.15 41.96
C LEU A 293 -41.59 -11.00 40.75
#